data_AF-A0A961A692-F1
#
_entry.id   AF-A0A961A692-F1
#
_cell.length_a   1.000
_cell.length_b   1.000
_cell.length_c   1.000
_cell.angle_alpha   90.00
_cell.angle_beta   90.00
_cell.angle_gamma   90.00
#
_symmetry.space_group_name_H-M   'P 1'
#
loop_
_entity.id
_entity.type
_entity.pdbx_description
1 polymer ?
#
loop_
_entity_poly.entity_id
_entity_poly.type
_entity_poly.pdbx_seq_one_letter_code
_entity_poly.pdbx_strand_id
1 'polypeptide(L)'
;MGRLAVCGMAAAGMIMAGCAAGQGTENFNPSDQVQTAPTIATDQLQLQEALELELQRRGLDPERISSSPPQGSGNAVFDLTAQPYDPDGVEGPEPMRIQLRWTERLLGDYDQNGEVLASDLATLAQNFGRRVYYDRTVTGTESLNVPAGEETSMNWRMARIDGDASGEIGLSDLTVIAQHFGESIDGYRIYRLAPDSPAYFMLAHPQDPSLPYTIGRYESGGGGKQTVRYSFDDIITTAGTYRYFVVPYDVESGQEGRASLALVENR
;
A
#
# COMPACT_ATOMS: atom_id res chain seq x y z
N MET A 1 -17.73 -49.15 7.71
CA MET A 1 -18.30 -49.84 6.52
C MET A 1 -18.66 -48.78 5.50
N GLY A 2 -17.78 -48.50 4.54
CA GLY A 2 -18.05 -48.60 3.09
C GLY A 2 -18.77 -47.35 2.55
N ARG A 3 -18.21 -46.54 1.64
CA ARG A 3 -17.74 -46.91 0.31
C ARG A 3 -16.76 -45.87 -0.25
N LEU A 4 -15.66 -46.37 -0.82
CA LEU A 4 -14.73 -45.67 -1.71
C LEU A 4 -15.42 -45.48 -3.07
N ALA A 5 -15.36 -44.29 -3.65
CA ALA A 5 -15.72 -44.05 -5.04
C ALA A 5 -14.46 -43.64 -5.82
N VAL A 6 -14.05 -44.53 -6.73
CA VAL A 6 -12.98 -44.35 -7.72
C VAL A 6 -13.65 -44.10 -9.06
N CYS A 7 -13.33 -42.99 -9.71
CA CYS A 7 -13.59 -42.65 -11.12
C CYS A 7 -12.61 -41.52 -11.45
N GLY A 8 -11.84 -41.48 -12.54
CA GLY A 8 -11.67 -42.33 -13.70
C GLY A 8 -10.75 -41.51 -14.62
N MET A 9 -9.57 -42.05 -14.96
CA MET A 9 -8.64 -41.38 -15.88
C MET A 9 -9.20 -41.45 -17.31
N ALA A 10 -9.23 -40.31 -17.99
CA ALA A 10 -9.39 -40.24 -19.44
C ALA A 10 -8.15 -39.62 -20.05
N ALA A 11 -7.40 -40.45 -20.77
CA ALA A 11 -6.31 -40.04 -21.65
C ALA A 11 -6.87 -39.79 -23.06
N ALA A 12 -6.62 -38.61 -23.59
CA ALA A 12 -6.71 -38.24 -25.01
C ALA A 12 -5.77 -37.04 -25.17
N GLY A 13 -4.98 -36.85 -26.21
CA GLY A 13 -4.87 -37.47 -27.51
C GLY A 13 -3.92 -36.53 -28.26
N MET A 14 -2.78 -37.06 -28.66
CA MET A 14 -1.70 -36.37 -29.36
C MET A 14 -2.17 -35.96 -30.77
N ILE A 15 -2.07 -34.67 -31.11
CA ILE A 15 -2.00 -34.21 -32.51
C ILE A 15 -0.83 -33.24 -32.64
N MET A 16 0.22 -33.72 -33.29
CA MET A 16 1.37 -32.96 -33.77
C MET A 16 1.02 -32.39 -35.14
N ALA A 17 1.03 -31.06 -35.27
CA ALA A 17 1.02 -30.39 -36.57
C ALA A 17 2.16 -29.36 -36.58
N GLY A 18 3.19 -29.67 -37.37
CA GLY A 18 4.34 -28.81 -37.57
C GLY A 18 4.02 -27.60 -38.44
N CYS A 19 4.72 -26.51 -38.18
CA CYS A 19 4.88 -25.42 -39.13
C CYS A 19 6.34 -24.99 -39.19
N ALA A 20 6.84 -25.07 -40.42
CA ALA A 20 8.10 -24.65 -41.02
C ALA A 20 9.02 -23.71 -40.20
N ALA A 21 10.26 -24.20 -40.03
CA ALA A 21 11.43 -23.41 -39.71
C ALA A 21 11.83 -22.54 -40.91
N GLY A 22 11.67 -21.21 -40.79
CA GLY A 22 12.34 -20.23 -41.62
C GLY A 22 13.67 -19.85 -40.96
N GLN A 23 14.77 -20.42 -41.44
CA GLN A 23 16.12 -20.01 -41.03
C GLN A 23 16.51 -18.72 -41.78
N GLY A 24 16.12 -17.58 -41.22
CA GLY A 24 16.72 -16.29 -41.56
C GLY A 24 18.00 -16.10 -40.78
N THR A 25 19.15 -16.34 -41.41
CA THR A 25 20.46 -15.97 -40.87
C THR A 25 20.65 -14.46 -41.04
N GLU A 26 20.04 -13.67 -40.17
CA GLU A 26 20.46 -12.29 -40.01
C GLU A 26 21.79 -12.29 -39.25
N ASN A 27 22.83 -11.79 -39.91
CA ASN A 27 24.14 -11.57 -39.33
C ASN A 27 24.02 -10.56 -38.19
N PHE A 28 23.82 -11.07 -36.97
CA PHE A 28 23.91 -10.29 -35.74
C PHE A 28 25.35 -9.80 -35.62
N ASN A 29 25.56 -8.51 -35.88
CA ASN A 29 26.85 -7.86 -35.67
C ASN A 29 27.00 -7.63 -34.16
N PRO A 30 27.92 -8.31 -33.44
CA PRO A 30 28.05 -8.17 -31.98
C PRO A 30 28.65 -6.81 -31.55
N SER A 31 28.78 -5.88 -32.50
CA SER A 31 29.35 -4.55 -32.30
C SER A 31 28.31 -3.48 -31.96
N ASP A 32 27.02 -3.85 -31.87
CA ASP A 32 25.99 -2.96 -31.34
C ASP A 32 26.19 -2.79 -29.83
N GLN A 33 26.96 -1.74 -29.53
CA GLN A 33 26.87 -0.87 -28.35
C GLN A 33 26.46 -1.62 -27.09
N VAL A 34 27.46 -2.12 -26.34
CA VAL A 34 27.33 -2.25 -24.89
C VAL A 34 27.06 -0.84 -24.38
N GLN A 35 25.79 -0.43 -24.33
CA GLN A 35 25.35 0.69 -23.54
C GLN A 35 25.69 0.30 -22.12
N THR A 36 26.82 0.81 -21.63
CA THR A 36 27.24 0.62 -20.25
C THR A 36 26.07 1.05 -19.40
N ALA A 37 25.53 0.13 -18.60
CA ALA A 37 24.41 0.42 -17.72
C ALA A 37 24.72 1.71 -16.97
N PRO A 38 23.83 2.71 -16.99
CA PRO A 38 24.00 3.91 -16.20
C PRO A 38 24.34 3.50 -14.77
N THR A 39 25.41 4.09 -14.23
CA THR A 39 25.89 3.71 -12.90
C THR A 39 24.93 4.34 -11.89
N ILE A 40 24.25 3.51 -11.10
CA ILE A 40 23.24 3.90 -10.08
C ILE A 40 23.65 5.12 -9.23
N ALA A 41 24.96 5.29 -8.98
CA ALA A 41 25.50 6.42 -8.25
C ALA A 41 25.28 7.79 -8.93
N THR A 42 25.31 7.85 -10.27
CA THR A 42 25.07 9.10 -11.01
C THR A 42 23.61 9.50 -10.92
N ASP A 43 22.69 8.53 -11.04
CA ASP A 43 21.25 8.79 -11.00
C ASP A 43 20.81 9.26 -9.61
N GLN A 44 21.36 8.68 -8.55
CA GLN A 44 21.06 9.09 -7.17
C GLN A 44 21.49 10.53 -6.88
N LEU A 45 22.68 10.94 -7.35
CA LEU A 45 23.17 12.30 -7.15
C LEU A 45 22.28 13.32 -7.88
N GLN A 46 21.88 13.02 -9.11
CA GLN A 46 20.98 13.88 -9.88
C GLN A 46 19.59 14.01 -9.23
N LEU A 47 19.06 12.91 -8.69
CA LEU A 47 17.79 12.94 -7.96
C LEU A 47 17.89 13.75 -6.66
N GLN A 48 19.02 13.67 -5.95
CA GLN A 48 19.26 14.47 -4.75
C GLN A 48 19.32 15.97 -5.08
N GLU A 49 20.10 16.37 -6.08
CA GLU A 49 20.17 17.76 -6.52
C GLU A 49 18.79 18.28 -6.96
N ALA A 50 18.01 17.44 -7.67
CA ALA A 50 16.66 17.78 -8.07
C ALA A 50 15.70 17.91 -6.88
N LEU A 51 15.81 17.07 -5.85
CA LEU A 51 15.02 17.18 -4.62
C LEU A 51 15.35 18.48 -3.89
N GLU A 52 16.63 18.77 -3.67
CA GLU A 52 17.08 19.97 -2.97
C GLU A 52 16.58 21.24 -3.67
N LEU A 53 16.64 21.28 -5.00
CA LEU A 53 16.08 22.38 -5.79
C LEU A 53 14.56 22.51 -5.65
N GLU A 54 13.83 21.39 -5.65
CA GLU A 54 12.37 21.41 -5.50
C GLU A 54 11.94 21.82 -4.08
N LEU A 55 12.65 21.36 -3.04
CA LEU A 55 12.45 21.79 -1.65
C LEU A 55 12.73 23.29 -1.51
N GLN A 56 13.86 23.77 -2.04
CA GLN A 56 14.21 25.19 -2.04
C GLN A 56 13.15 26.02 -2.77
N ARG A 57 12.68 25.57 -3.94
CA ARG A 57 11.62 26.23 -4.71
C ARG A 57 10.31 26.34 -3.91
N ARG A 58 10.03 25.36 -3.06
CA ARG A 58 8.85 25.32 -2.17
C ARG A 58 9.05 26.09 -0.85
N GLY A 59 10.26 26.56 -0.57
CA GLY A 59 10.60 27.16 0.72
C GLY A 59 10.58 26.15 1.87
N LEU A 60 10.79 24.87 1.56
CA LEU A 60 10.97 23.81 2.54
C LEU A 60 12.46 23.71 2.88
N ASP A 61 12.74 23.60 4.17
CA ASP A 61 14.09 23.40 4.67
C ASP A 61 14.38 21.89 4.69
N PRO A 62 15.41 21.39 3.97
CA PRO A 62 15.75 19.98 3.95
C PRO A 62 16.21 19.43 5.31
N GLU A 63 16.62 20.31 6.23
CA GLU A 63 16.94 19.94 7.61
C GLU A 63 15.72 19.97 8.55
N ARG A 64 14.57 20.45 8.05
CA ARG A 64 13.34 20.53 8.85
C ARG A 64 12.74 19.14 9.01
N ILE A 65 12.75 18.67 10.25
CA ILE A 65 11.89 17.59 10.72
C ILE A 65 10.48 18.19 10.85
N SER A 66 9.61 17.96 9.87
CA SER A 66 8.26 18.51 9.83
C SER A 66 7.23 17.43 10.07
N SER A 67 7.05 17.00 11.32
CA SER A 67 6.01 16.04 11.66
C SER A 67 4.62 16.64 11.43
N SER A 68 3.94 16.13 10.42
CA SER A 68 2.50 16.30 10.22
C SER A 68 2.05 15.05 9.46
N PRO A 69 0.89 14.48 9.80
CA PRO A 69 0.38 13.33 9.11
C PRO A 69 -0.07 13.75 7.72
N PRO A 70 -0.10 12.79 6.78
CA PRO A 70 -0.32 13.12 5.40
C PRO A 70 -1.71 13.70 5.14
N GLN A 71 -1.72 14.83 4.41
CA GLN A 71 -2.93 15.52 3.99
C GLN A 71 -3.31 15.17 2.54
N GLY A 72 -4.57 15.46 2.17
CA GLY A 72 -5.07 15.23 0.81
C GLY A 72 -5.63 13.82 0.55
N SER A 73 -6.39 13.66 -0.53
CA SER A 73 -7.08 12.40 -0.85
C SER A 73 -6.14 11.27 -1.28
N GLY A 74 -4.97 11.57 -1.85
CA GLY A 74 -4.00 10.55 -2.30
C GLY A 74 -3.37 9.72 -1.17
N ASN A 75 -3.47 10.23 0.06
CA ASN A 75 -2.99 9.59 1.28
C ASN A 75 -4.04 8.78 2.04
N ALA A 76 -5.29 8.80 1.57
CA ALA A 76 -6.29 7.88 2.10
C ALA A 76 -5.89 6.44 1.76
N VAL A 77 -5.97 5.56 2.76
CA VAL A 77 -5.95 4.11 2.57
C VAL A 77 -7.07 3.73 1.59
N PHE A 78 -6.73 3.05 0.51
CA PHE A 78 -7.68 2.68 -0.55
C PHE A 78 -8.10 1.20 -0.50
N ASP A 79 -7.43 0.39 0.32
CA ASP A 79 -7.65 -1.05 0.45
C ASP A 79 -8.23 -1.44 1.82
N LEU A 80 -8.89 -0.50 2.51
CA LEU A 80 -9.52 -0.76 3.80
C LEU A 80 -10.69 -1.73 3.63
N THR A 81 -10.58 -2.88 4.29
CA THR A 81 -11.64 -3.88 4.35
C THR A 81 -12.12 -4.09 5.78
N ALA A 82 -13.40 -4.41 5.93
CA ALA A 82 -14.03 -4.75 7.20
C ALA A 82 -14.90 -5.99 6.99
N GLN A 83 -14.64 -7.05 7.75
CA GLN A 83 -15.34 -8.33 7.60
C GLN A 83 -15.74 -8.89 8.97
N PRO A 84 -16.93 -9.48 9.11
CA PRO A 84 -17.26 -10.25 10.30
C PRO A 84 -16.24 -11.38 10.48
N TYR A 85 -15.76 -11.54 11.70
CA TYR A 85 -14.80 -12.56 12.09
C TYR A 85 -15.28 -13.22 13.38
N ASP A 86 -15.45 -14.54 13.32
CA ASP A 86 -15.80 -15.36 14.45
C ASP A 86 -14.58 -16.25 14.79
N PRO A 87 -13.85 -15.98 15.88
CA PRO A 87 -12.63 -16.71 16.19
C PRO A 87 -12.86 -18.19 16.52
N ASP A 88 -14.05 -18.54 17.03
CA ASP A 88 -14.38 -19.89 17.51
C ASP A 88 -15.45 -20.59 16.64
N GLY A 89 -16.02 -19.88 15.66
CA GLY A 89 -17.07 -20.35 14.78
C GLY A 89 -18.47 -20.13 15.37
N VAL A 90 -19.51 -20.34 14.54
CA VAL A 90 -20.90 -19.86 14.72
C VAL A 90 -21.55 -20.14 16.10
N GLU A 91 -21.03 -21.07 16.88
CA GLU A 91 -21.55 -21.47 18.20
C GLU A 91 -20.50 -21.37 19.32
N GLY A 92 -19.39 -20.67 19.09
CA GLY A 92 -18.32 -20.45 20.04
C GLY A 92 -18.74 -19.53 21.20
N PRO A 93 -18.07 -19.62 22.36
CA PRO A 93 -18.34 -18.76 23.50
C PRO A 93 -17.82 -17.32 23.31
N GLU A 94 -16.89 -17.10 22.39
CA GLU A 94 -16.31 -15.79 22.12
C GLU A 94 -17.30 -14.88 21.36
N PRO A 95 -17.30 -13.56 21.65
CA PRO A 95 -18.14 -12.61 20.92
C PRO A 95 -17.70 -12.50 19.45
N MET A 96 -18.68 -12.26 18.57
CA MET A 96 -18.45 -11.87 17.19
C MET A 96 -17.54 -10.65 17.12
N ARG A 97 -16.60 -10.67 16.17
CA ARG A 97 -15.66 -9.57 15.92
C ARG A 97 -15.86 -9.00 14.53
N ILE A 98 -15.37 -7.79 14.32
CA ILE A 98 -15.14 -7.24 12.98
C ILE A 98 -13.63 -7.12 12.82
N GLN A 99 -13.10 -7.81 11.82
CA GLN A 99 -11.71 -7.69 11.44
C GLN A 99 -11.57 -6.61 10.37
N LEU A 100 -10.76 -5.60 10.70
CA LEU A 100 -10.32 -4.55 9.81
C LEU A 100 -8.94 -4.92 9.26
N ARG A 101 -8.74 -4.78 7.94
CA ARG A 101 -7.42 -4.94 7.31
C ARG A 101 -7.18 -3.84 6.31
N TRP A 102 -5.98 -3.32 6.32
CA TRP A 102 -5.53 -2.33 5.35
C TRP A 102 -4.02 -2.30 5.23
N THR A 103 -3.53 -1.61 4.21
CA THR A 103 -2.10 -1.38 4.05
C THR A 103 -1.74 0.07 4.35
N GLU A 104 -0.58 0.28 4.97
CA GLU A 104 -0.03 1.61 5.21
C GLU A 104 0.03 2.43 3.92
N ARG A 105 -0.27 3.73 4.03
CA ARG A 105 -0.24 4.70 2.93
C ARG A 105 0.31 6.02 3.45
N LEU A 106 1.51 6.35 3.00
CA LEU A 106 2.17 7.65 3.14
C LEU A 106 2.80 7.95 1.77
N LEU A 107 2.26 8.92 1.04
CA LEU A 107 2.77 9.28 -0.28
C LEU A 107 4.16 9.88 -0.14
N GLY A 108 5.12 9.35 -0.89
CA GLY A 108 6.53 9.76 -0.83
C GLY A 108 7.40 8.84 0.04
N ASP A 109 6.81 8.08 0.96
CA ASP A 109 7.52 7.04 1.75
C ASP A 109 7.61 5.76 0.91
N TYR A 110 8.58 5.78 -0.01
CA TYR A 110 8.81 4.71 -0.98
C TYR A 110 9.62 3.57 -0.39
N ASP A 111 10.42 3.83 0.64
CA ASP A 111 11.14 2.79 1.35
C ASP A 111 10.35 2.12 2.48
N GLN A 112 9.17 2.66 2.80
CA GLN A 112 8.20 2.19 3.79
C GLN A 112 8.75 2.21 5.22
N ASN A 113 9.48 3.27 5.56
CA ASN A 113 10.02 3.49 6.90
C ASN A 113 9.11 4.35 7.78
N GLY A 114 7.99 4.85 7.26
CA GLY A 114 6.99 5.62 8.00
C GLY A 114 7.23 7.12 7.99
N GLU A 115 8.25 7.58 7.26
CA GLU A 115 8.67 8.97 7.12
C GLU A 115 9.00 9.25 5.65
N VAL A 116 8.71 10.46 5.17
CA VAL A 116 9.10 10.88 3.81
C VAL A 116 10.40 11.65 3.89
N LEU A 117 11.51 11.01 3.54
CA LEU A 117 12.87 11.56 3.68
C LEU A 117 13.67 11.43 2.38
N ALA A 118 14.90 11.95 2.41
CA ALA A 118 15.83 11.79 1.29
C ALA A 118 16.23 10.31 1.04
N SER A 119 16.04 9.42 2.01
CA SER A 119 16.30 7.98 1.84
C SER A 119 15.38 7.33 0.80
N ASP A 120 14.17 7.88 0.61
CA ASP A 120 13.20 7.41 -0.39
C ASP A 120 13.72 7.54 -1.82
N LEU A 121 14.63 8.50 -2.07
CA LEU A 121 15.28 8.68 -3.36
C LEU A 121 16.03 7.43 -3.81
N ALA A 122 16.62 6.67 -2.88
CA ALA A 122 17.32 5.44 -3.22
C ALA A 122 16.35 4.39 -3.77
N THR A 123 15.14 4.29 -3.21
CA THR A 123 14.13 3.37 -3.70
C THR A 123 13.48 3.85 -5.01
N LEU A 124 13.31 5.17 -5.19
CA LEU A 124 12.92 5.75 -6.47
C LEU A 124 13.95 5.44 -7.57
N ALA A 125 15.23 5.73 -7.33
CA ALA A 125 16.33 5.50 -8.27
C ALA A 125 16.44 4.04 -8.72
N GLN A 126 16.33 3.09 -7.77
CA GLN A 126 16.37 1.66 -8.07
C GLN A 126 15.25 1.17 -8.99
N ASN A 127 14.15 1.92 -9.08
CA ASN A 127 12.97 1.58 -9.86
C ASN A 127 12.69 2.58 -10.99
N PHE A 128 13.59 3.53 -11.23
CA PHE A 128 13.41 4.56 -12.25
C PHE A 128 13.19 3.96 -13.65
N GLY A 129 12.23 4.51 -14.40
CA GLY A 129 11.82 4.07 -15.73
C GLY A 129 10.98 2.79 -15.74
N ARG A 130 10.66 2.19 -14.59
CA ARG A 130 9.78 1.01 -14.54
C ARG A 130 8.32 1.41 -14.77
N ARG A 131 7.57 0.50 -15.40
CA ARG A 131 6.13 0.66 -15.65
C ARG A 131 5.31 0.10 -14.51
N VAL A 132 4.21 0.78 -14.21
CA VAL A 132 3.16 0.31 -13.32
C VAL A 132 1.88 0.15 -14.12
N TYR A 133 1.21 -0.98 -13.91
CA TYR A 133 -0.05 -1.28 -14.56
C TYR A 133 -1.19 -1.04 -13.57
N TYR A 134 -2.17 -0.23 -13.97
CA TYR A 134 -3.36 0.03 -13.18
C TYR A 134 -4.59 -0.55 -13.86
N ASP A 135 -5.43 -1.22 -13.06
CA ASP A 135 -6.81 -1.48 -13.41
C ASP A 135 -7.62 -0.24 -13.10
N ARG A 136 -8.36 0.24 -14.10
CA ARG A 136 -9.25 1.38 -13.91
C ARG A 136 -10.54 0.89 -13.29
N THR A 137 -10.63 0.95 -11.96
CA THR A 137 -11.89 0.70 -11.26
C THR A 137 -12.66 2.01 -11.11
N VAL A 138 -13.94 1.98 -11.47
CA VAL A 138 -14.87 3.08 -11.19
C VAL A 138 -15.70 2.67 -9.98
N THR A 139 -15.34 3.18 -8.80
CA THR A 139 -16.12 2.97 -7.58
C THR A 139 -16.84 4.27 -7.25
N GLY A 140 -18.14 4.34 -7.56
CA GLY A 140 -18.92 5.56 -7.38
C GLY A 140 -18.55 6.65 -8.39
N THR A 141 -18.24 7.86 -7.92
CA THR A 141 -17.92 9.03 -8.76
C THR A 141 -16.43 9.24 -9.00
N GLU A 142 -15.56 8.47 -8.35
CA GLU A 142 -14.10 8.64 -8.45
C GLU A 142 -13.50 7.48 -9.24
N SER A 143 -12.62 7.82 -10.19
CA SER A 143 -11.75 6.83 -10.84
C SER A 143 -10.54 6.65 -9.94
N LEU A 144 -10.41 5.46 -9.35
CA LEU A 144 -9.24 5.06 -8.58
C LEU A 144 -8.33 4.24 -9.48
N ASN A 145 -7.06 4.61 -9.52
CA ASN A 145 -6.01 3.81 -10.15
C ASN A 145 -5.64 2.70 -9.15
N VAL A 146 -6.21 1.51 -9.33
CA VAL A 146 -5.89 0.34 -8.49
C VAL A 146 -4.80 -0.46 -9.19
N PRO A 147 -3.71 -0.86 -8.52
CA PRO A 147 -2.66 -1.64 -9.17
C PRO A 147 -3.21 -2.96 -9.69
N ALA A 148 -2.90 -3.29 -10.95
CA ALA A 148 -3.33 -4.54 -11.55
C ALA A 148 -2.64 -5.75 -10.89
N GLY A 149 -3.36 -6.88 -10.84
CA GLY A 149 -2.87 -8.15 -10.30
C GLY A 149 -3.08 -8.33 -8.80
N GLU A 150 -2.47 -9.37 -8.24
CA GLU A 150 -2.59 -9.71 -6.81
C GLU A 150 -1.84 -8.71 -5.91
N GLU A 151 -2.38 -8.41 -4.72
CA GLU A 151 -1.82 -7.46 -3.76
C GLU A 151 -0.36 -7.74 -3.36
N THR A 152 0.06 -8.99 -3.44
CA THR A 152 1.41 -9.45 -3.10
C THR A 152 2.38 -9.39 -4.28
N SER A 153 1.90 -9.03 -5.47
CA SER A 153 2.71 -8.98 -6.69
C SER A 153 3.69 -7.81 -6.69
N MET A 154 4.73 -7.91 -7.52
CA MET A 154 5.71 -6.83 -7.70
C MET A 154 5.05 -5.53 -8.20
N ASN A 155 3.98 -5.62 -9.01
CA ASN A 155 3.29 -4.44 -9.53
C ASN A 155 2.68 -3.60 -8.41
N TRP A 156 2.09 -4.24 -7.39
CA TRP A 156 1.57 -3.55 -6.21
C TRP A 156 2.65 -2.86 -5.39
N ARG A 157 3.87 -3.39 -5.38
CA ARG A 157 5.02 -2.71 -4.76
C ARG A 157 5.46 -1.50 -5.59
N MET A 158 5.54 -1.64 -6.92
CA MET A 158 5.93 -0.55 -7.82
C MET A 158 4.92 0.60 -7.81
N ALA A 159 3.62 0.30 -7.72
CA ALA A 159 2.56 1.30 -7.64
C ALA A 159 2.58 2.18 -6.37
N ARG A 160 3.40 1.82 -5.37
CA ARG A 160 3.64 2.67 -4.19
C ARG A 160 4.75 3.69 -4.43
N ILE A 161 5.65 3.39 -5.36
CA ILE A 161 6.76 4.23 -5.77
C ILE A 161 6.32 5.22 -6.86
N ASP A 162 5.38 4.79 -7.72
CA ASP A 162 4.66 5.67 -8.67
C ASP A 162 3.64 6.53 -7.91
N GLY A 163 4.16 7.52 -7.18
CA GLY A 163 3.41 8.37 -6.27
C GLY A 163 2.41 9.29 -6.97
N ASP A 164 2.64 9.66 -8.23
CA ASP A 164 1.68 10.43 -9.03
C ASP A 164 0.65 9.55 -9.77
N ALA A 165 0.82 8.22 -9.68
CA ALA A 165 -0.01 7.21 -10.31
C ALA A 165 -0.12 7.39 -11.83
N SER A 166 0.96 7.81 -12.49
CA SER A 166 1.04 8.02 -13.94
C SER A 166 1.20 6.72 -14.74
N GLY A 167 1.62 5.63 -14.09
CA GLY A 167 1.96 4.36 -14.74
C GLY A 167 3.44 4.23 -15.11
N GLU A 168 4.27 5.19 -14.70
CA GLU A 168 5.72 5.18 -14.92
C GLU A 168 6.44 5.80 -13.73
N ILE A 169 7.40 5.05 -13.17
CA ILE A 169 8.23 5.56 -12.09
C ILE A 169 9.27 6.50 -12.68
N GLY A 170 9.20 7.79 -12.37
CA GLY A 170 10.00 8.83 -13.00
C GLY A 170 10.23 10.08 -12.15
N LEU A 171 10.52 11.20 -12.81
CA LEU A 171 10.80 12.47 -12.14
C LEU A 171 9.55 13.12 -11.55
N SER A 172 8.36 12.78 -12.01
CA SER A 172 7.13 13.31 -11.42
C SER A 172 6.90 12.78 -10.01
N ASP A 173 7.32 11.54 -9.73
CA ASP A 173 7.29 10.93 -8.38
C ASP A 173 8.20 11.66 -7.38
N LEU A 174 9.33 12.21 -7.85
CA LEU A 174 10.17 13.08 -7.03
C LEU A 174 9.40 14.28 -6.47
N THR A 175 8.46 14.81 -7.26
CA THR A 175 7.63 15.93 -6.84
C THR A 175 6.69 15.53 -5.70
N VAL A 176 6.30 14.24 -5.63
CA VAL A 176 5.47 13.71 -4.54
C VAL A 176 6.29 13.59 -3.25
N ILE A 177 7.54 13.11 -3.32
CA ILE A 177 8.47 13.17 -2.17
C ILE A 177 8.60 14.60 -1.67
N ALA A 178 8.87 15.55 -2.57
CA ALA A 178 9.04 16.95 -2.16
C ALA A 178 7.75 17.60 -1.62
N GLN A 179 6.57 17.12 -2.04
CA GLN A 179 5.28 17.58 -1.51
C GLN A 179 5.05 17.14 -0.07
N HIS A 180 5.47 15.92 0.27
CA HIS A 180 5.23 15.28 1.55
C HIS A 180 6.48 15.23 2.43
N PHE A 181 7.57 15.91 2.04
CA PHE A 181 8.85 15.83 2.72
C PHE A 181 8.75 16.18 4.22
N GLY A 182 9.23 15.26 5.06
CA GLY A 182 9.18 15.35 6.51
C GLY A 182 7.89 14.83 7.15
N GLU A 183 6.85 14.51 6.37
CA GLU A 183 5.64 13.88 6.91
C GLU A 183 5.94 12.48 7.45
N SER A 184 5.21 12.08 8.50
CA SER A 184 5.41 10.83 9.23
C SER A 184 4.09 10.19 9.63
N ILE A 185 4.11 8.88 9.89
CA ILE A 185 3.00 8.12 10.48
C ILE A 185 3.53 7.29 11.65
N ASP A 186 3.04 7.57 12.85
CA ASP A 186 3.32 6.77 14.05
C ASP A 186 2.29 5.66 14.28
N GLY A 187 1.15 5.75 13.60
CA GLY A 187 0.10 4.75 13.69
C GLY A 187 -1.21 5.21 13.10
N TYR A 188 -2.29 4.54 13.50
CA TYR A 188 -3.64 4.84 13.05
C TYR A 188 -4.61 4.99 14.22
N ARG A 189 -5.51 5.96 14.10
CA ARG A 189 -6.74 6.05 14.89
C ARG A 189 -7.87 5.37 14.12
N ILE A 190 -8.62 4.55 14.81
CA ILE A 190 -9.78 3.86 14.24
C ILE A 190 -11.03 4.41 14.93
N TYR A 191 -11.95 4.94 14.14
CA TYR A 191 -13.23 5.43 14.61
C TYR A 191 -14.33 4.46 14.22
N ARG A 192 -15.28 4.26 15.12
CA ARG A 192 -16.45 3.39 14.92
C ARG A 192 -17.74 4.17 15.12
N LEU A 193 -18.70 3.97 14.20
CA LEU A 193 -20.11 4.28 14.39
C LEU A 193 -20.89 2.97 14.47
N ALA A 194 -21.35 2.64 15.67
CA ALA A 194 -22.21 1.48 15.92
C ALA A 194 -23.67 1.77 15.47
N PRO A 195 -24.49 0.73 15.20
CA PRO A 195 -25.86 0.88 14.69
C PRO A 195 -26.74 1.83 15.50
N ASP A 196 -26.62 1.76 16.82
CA ASP A 196 -27.44 2.53 17.77
C ASP A 196 -26.71 3.76 18.33
N SER A 197 -25.52 4.08 17.80
CA SER A 197 -24.73 5.22 18.26
C SER A 197 -25.05 6.47 17.44
N PRO A 198 -25.25 7.64 18.07
CA PRO A 198 -25.45 8.90 17.34
C PRO A 198 -24.14 9.52 16.82
N ALA A 199 -22.98 9.01 17.25
CA ALA A 199 -21.68 9.59 16.93
C ALA A 199 -20.58 8.54 16.78
N TYR A 200 -19.53 8.91 16.06
CA TYR A 200 -18.29 8.15 15.99
C TYR A 200 -17.54 8.26 17.32
N PHE A 201 -16.87 7.18 17.70
CA PHE A 201 -15.91 7.18 18.81
C PHE A 201 -14.63 6.47 18.40
N MET A 202 -13.51 6.93 18.95
CA MET A 202 -12.21 6.32 18.74
C MET A 202 -12.13 5.01 19.52
N LEU A 203 -11.67 3.94 18.87
CA LEU A 203 -11.35 2.68 19.51
C LEU A 203 -10.03 2.82 20.27
N ALA A 204 -9.99 2.31 21.50
CA ALA A 204 -8.78 2.34 22.32
C ALA A 204 -7.72 1.37 21.80
N HIS A 205 -6.45 1.66 22.07
CA HIS A 205 -5.38 0.71 21.82
C HIS A 205 -5.57 -0.56 22.68
N PRO A 206 -5.50 -1.78 22.11
CA PRO A 206 -5.87 -3.00 22.83
C PRO A 206 -4.97 -3.32 24.03
N GLN A 207 -3.69 -2.94 23.96
CA GLN A 207 -2.71 -3.22 25.01
C GLN A 207 -2.46 -2.04 25.96
N ASP A 208 -2.77 -0.82 25.53
CA ASP A 208 -2.49 0.39 26.33
C ASP A 208 -3.46 1.53 25.96
N PRO A 209 -4.63 1.58 26.62
CA PRO A 209 -5.65 2.59 26.36
C PRO A 209 -5.21 4.04 26.57
N SER A 210 -4.03 4.30 27.14
CA SER A 210 -3.50 5.65 27.32
C SER A 210 -2.83 6.22 26.07
N LEU A 211 -2.53 5.37 25.08
CA LEU A 211 -1.90 5.80 23.83
C LEU A 211 -2.86 6.69 23.01
N PRO A 212 -2.32 7.72 22.34
CA PRO A 212 -3.13 8.65 21.55
C PRO A 212 -3.57 8.08 20.19
N TYR A 213 -3.29 6.82 19.88
CA TYR A 213 -3.66 6.12 18.66
C TYR A 213 -4.27 4.75 18.98
N THR A 214 -4.98 4.15 18.03
CA THR A 214 -5.61 2.83 18.20
C THR A 214 -4.64 1.69 17.91
N ILE A 215 -3.77 1.84 16.92
CA ILE A 215 -2.73 0.87 16.58
C ILE A 215 -1.46 1.62 16.20
N GLY A 216 -0.37 1.31 16.90
CA GLY A 216 0.94 1.89 16.60
C GLY A 216 1.52 1.26 15.35
N ARG A 217 2.41 2.00 14.69
CA ARG A 217 3.18 1.49 13.57
C ARG A 217 4.11 0.38 14.03
N TYR A 218 4.11 -0.73 13.30
CA TYR A 218 5.03 -1.82 13.57
C TYR A 218 6.42 -1.42 13.10
N GLU A 219 7.40 -1.35 14.01
CA GLU A 219 8.79 -1.36 13.60
C GLU A 219 9.06 -2.71 12.91
N SER A 220 9.39 -2.67 11.62
CA SER A 220 9.80 -3.85 10.85
C SER A 220 11.13 -4.38 11.43
N GLY A 221 11.07 -5.18 12.49
CA GLY A 221 12.24 -5.74 13.18
C GLY A 221 13.06 -6.76 12.38
N GLY A 222 12.75 -6.97 11.09
CA GLY A 222 13.52 -7.79 10.18
C GLY A 222 13.92 -6.96 8.96
N GLY A 223 15.21 -6.99 8.58
CA GLY A 223 15.80 -6.17 7.51
C GLY A 223 15.28 -6.39 6.08
N GLY A 224 14.05 -6.88 5.90
CA GLY A 224 13.34 -6.88 4.63
C GLY A 224 12.35 -5.72 4.59
N LYS A 225 12.48 -4.84 3.58
CA LYS A 225 11.49 -3.81 3.24
C LYS A 225 10.19 -4.47 2.77
N GLN A 226 9.37 -4.93 3.72
CA GLN A 226 8.05 -5.48 3.46
C GLN A 226 7.00 -4.40 3.67
N THR A 227 5.96 -4.49 2.85
CA THR A 227 4.79 -3.65 2.97
C THR A 227 4.16 -3.77 4.36
N VAL A 228 4.05 -2.64 5.07
CA VAL A 228 3.41 -2.59 6.40
C VAL A 228 1.90 -2.77 6.24
N ARG A 229 1.40 -3.90 6.75
CA ARG A 229 -0.03 -4.25 6.73
C ARG A 229 -0.57 -4.28 8.14
N TYR A 230 -1.72 -3.68 8.32
CA TYR A 230 -2.41 -3.62 9.60
C TYR A 230 -3.59 -4.59 9.63
N SER A 231 -3.83 -5.13 10.82
CA SER A 231 -5.02 -5.90 11.16
C SER A 231 -5.49 -5.45 12.53
N PHE A 232 -6.79 -5.19 12.68
CA PHE A 232 -7.39 -4.80 13.95
C PHE A 232 -8.71 -5.53 14.14
N ASP A 233 -8.89 -6.18 15.29
CA ASP A 233 -10.12 -6.88 15.62
C ASP A 233 -10.93 -6.05 16.61
N ASP A 234 -12.11 -5.59 16.18
CA ASP A 234 -13.07 -4.90 17.03
C ASP A 234 -14.12 -5.87 17.57
N ILE A 235 -14.39 -5.83 18.87
CA ILE A 235 -15.41 -6.65 19.51
C ILE A 235 -16.75 -5.91 19.40
N ILE A 236 -17.75 -6.56 18.81
CA ILE A 236 -19.08 -6.00 18.64
C ILE A 236 -20.11 -6.69 19.54
N THR A 237 -21.06 -5.91 20.05
CA THR A 237 -22.06 -6.38 21.02
C THR A 237 -23.49 -6.30 20.50
N THR A 238 -23.70 -5.66 19.35
CA THR A 238 -25.03 -5.39 18.78
C THR A 238 -25.07 -5.78 17.31
N ALA A 239 -26.16 -6.38 16.86
CA ALA A 239 -26.40 -6.65 15.44
C ALA A 239 -26.67 -5.34 14.67
N GLY A 240 -26.31 -5.30 13.38
CA GLY A 240 -26.55 -4.16 12.50
C GLY A 240 -25.32 -3.68 11.74
N THR A 241 -25.46 -2.53 11.09
CA THR A 241 -24.41 -1.94 10.25
C THR A 241 -23.45 -1.08 11.05
N TYR A 242 -22.17 -1.40 10.98
CA TYR A 242 -21.08 -0.60 11.53
C TYR A 242 -20.40 0.19 10.42
N ARG A 243 -19.92 1.40 10.76
CA ARG A 243 -19.05 2.20 9.89
C ARG A 243 -17.73 2.44 10.59
N TYR A 244 -16.64 2.26 9.86
CA TYR A 244 -15.29 2.46 10.36
C TYR A 244 -14.58 3.56 9.58
N PHE A 245 -13.87 4.43 10.30
CA PHE A 245 -12.82 5.23 9.70
C PHE A 245 -11.46 4.80 10.22
N VAL A 246 -10.48 4.74 9.33
CA VAL A 246 -9.07 4.60 9.68
C VAL A 246 -8.36 5.89 9.27
N VAL A 247 -7.63 6.49 10.21
CA VAL A 247 -7.02 7.81 10.04
C VAL A 247 -5.56 7.73 10.47
N PRO A 248 -4.58 8.05 9.59
CA PRO A 248 -3.18 8.07 9.98
C PRO A 248 -2.95 9.16 11.02
N TYR A 249 -2.08 8.86 11.98
CA TYR A 249 -1.83 9.70 13.14
C TYR A 249 -0.33 9.87 13.35
N ASP A 250 0.06 11.10 13.67
CA ASP A 250 1.42 11.47 14.03
C ASP A 250 1.39 12.00 15.47
N VAL A 251 2.17 11.34 16.33
CA VAL A 251 2.21 11.57 17.77
C VAL A 251 2.90 12.89 18.07
N GLU A 252 3.94 13.23 17.32
CA GLU A 252 4.73 14.44 17.59
C GLU A 252 3.92 15.72 17.37
N SER A 253 3.24 15.84 16.22
CA SER A 253 2.35 16.97 15.92
C SER A 253 0.98 16.85 16.60
N GLY A 254 0.60 15.63 16.98
CA GLY A 254 -0.71 15.30 17.53
C GLY A 254 -1.86 15.45 16.52
N GLN A 255 -1.56 15.54 15.23
CA GLN A 255 -2.55 15.75 14.16
C GLN A 255 -3.03 14.44 13.55
N GLU A 256 -4.15 14.53 12.82
CA GLU A 256 -4.69 13.45 12.00
C GLU A 256 -4.60 13.77 10.51
N GLY A 257 -4.32 12.75 9.70
CA GLY A 257 -4.34 12.86 8.24
C GLY A 257 -5.74 12.62 7.65
N ARG A 258 -5.77 12.24 6.37
CA ARG A 258 -7.03 11.96 5.67
C ARG A 258 -7.63 10.61 6.07
N ALA A 259 -8.90 10.61 6.45
CA ALA A 259 -9.65 9.41 6.82
C ALA A 259 -10.04 8.52 5.61
N SER A 260 -10.03 7.21 5.82
CA SER A 260 -10.56 6.18 4.91
C SER A 260 -11.77 5.48 5.51
N LEU A 261 -12.79 5.21 4.68
CA LEU A 261 -14.08 4.65 5.13
C LEU A 261 -14.25 3.19 4.73
N ALA A 262 -14.72 2.36 5.66
CA ALA A 262 -15.28 1.04 5.38
C ALA A 262 -16.66 0.86 6.04
N LEU A 263 -17.50 0.04 5.39
CA LEU A 263 -18.85 -0.31 5.83
C LEU A 263 -18.94 -1.81 5.98
N VAL A 264 -19.54 -2.30 7.07
CA VAL A 264 -19.74 -3.72 7.31
C VAL A 264 -21.08 -3.97 8.00
N GLU A 265 -21.82 -4.96 7.49
CA GLU A 265 -23.09 -5.42 8.05
C GLU A 265 -22.82 -6.66 8.92
N ASN A 266 -23.18 -6.60 10.20
CA ASN A 266 -23.23 -7.77 11.07
C ASN A 266 -24.66 -8.28 11.13
N ARG A 267 -24.88 -9.54 10.74
CA ARG A 267 -26.18 -10.20 10.70
C ARG A 267 -26.41 -11.09 11.91
#